data_AF-A0A679JYA4-F1
#
_entry.id   AF-A0A679JYA4-F1
#
_cell.length_a   1.000
_cell.length_b   1.000
_cell.length_c   1.000
_cell.angle_alpha   90.00
_cell.angle_beta   90.00
_cell.angle_gamma   90.00
#
_symmetry.space_group_name_H-M   'P 1'
#
loop_
_entity.id
_entity.type
_entity.pdbx_description
1 polymer ?
#
loop_
_entity_poly.entity_id
_entity_poly.type
_entity_poly.pdbx_seq_one_letter_code
_entity_poly.pdbx_strand_id
1 'polypeptide(L)'
;MFHATMAAAIDGARTLAQMDELSRQVWQGHGGGALDDVQAQALAERLHARRSAIREGIVPVGIPAGRVSLFPPRRSVASPDKAASRDRRRLLACSGPMPPALAARFTTGQLAVLRIVADEVAAKGVCGLCVDAIAARAGVCRRLAQGAIRLAEGDGLLTVEERRHEGRRSSTNLVRVISREWQAWMRRVGRAKAGGIGCKEIHPTDSRVLTSGKTEASDTLRKLPTRQGRSHGSGSRGPFRVADRSSAMR
;
A
#
# COMPACT_ATOMS: atom_id res chain seq x y z
N MET A 1 21.20 24.73 -62.44
CA MET A 1 20.98 25.85 -61.48
C MET A 1 20.11 25.43 -60.30
N PHE A 2 18.92 24.86 -60.54
CA PHE A 2 17.96 24.45 -59.50
C PHE A 2 18.53 23.49 -58.42
N HIS A 3 19.29 22.47 -58.82
CA HIS A 3 19.93 21.53 -57.88
C HIS A 3 20.91 22.23 -56.90
N ALA A 4 21.76 23.13 -57.39
CA ALA A 4 22.74 23.83 -56.56
C ALA A 4 22.09 24.82 -55.59
N THR A 5 21.05 25.53 -56.02
CA THR A 5 20.28 26.43 -55.15
C THR A 5 19.54 25.66 -54.06
N MET A 6 19.00 24.48 -54.39
CA MET A 6 18.30 23.63 -53.42
C MET A 6 19.25 23.03 -52.39
N ALA A 7 20.45 22.62 -52.80
CA ALA A 7 21.49 22.15 -51.88
C ALA A 7 21.87 23.23 -50.86
N ALA A 8 22.12 24.46 -51.31
CA ALA A 8 22.43 25.58 -50.42
C ALA A 8 21.28 25.93 -49.46
N ALA A 9 20.03 25.82 -49.92
CA ALA A 9 18.85 26.04 -49.08
C ALA A 9 18.70 24.97 -47.99
N ILE A 10 19.02 23.70 -48.29
CA ILE A 10 19.02 22.60 -47.32
C ILE A 10 20.09 22.86 -46.25
N ASP A 11 21.31 23.21 -46.65
CA ASP A 11 22.41 23.46 -45.71
C ASP A 11 22.14 24.66 -44.79
N GLY A 12 21.49 25.72 -45.32
CA GLY A 12 21.17 26.94 -44.58
C GLY A 12 19.97 26.82 -43.63
N ALA A 13 19.12 25.82 -43.80
CA ALA A 13 17.90 25.70 -43.02
C ALA A 13 18.17 25.26 -41.56
N ARG A 14 17.38 25.84 -40.65
CA ARG A 14 17.60 25.76 -39.19
C ARG A 14 16.43 25.15 -38.43
N THR A 15 15.28 24.95 -39.08
CA THR A 15 14.06 24.45 -38.45
C THR A 15 13.51 23.23 -39.18
N LEU A 16 12.77 22.37 -38.48
CA LEU A 16 12.13 21.20 -39.09
C LEU A 16 11.02 21.59 -40.09
N ALA A 17 10.32 22.70 -39.86
CA ALA A 17 9.31 23.20 -40.79
C ALA A 17 9.91 23.62 -42.14
N GLN A 18 11.08 24.27 -42.14
CA GLN A 18 11.83 24.58 -43.36
C GLN A 18 12.26 23.29 -44.09
N MET A 19 12.62 22.22 -43.37
CA MET A 19 12.93 20.92 -43.99
C MET A 19 11.74 20.29 -44.68
N ASP A 20 10.54 20.35 -44.07
CA ASP A 20 9.33 19.77 -44.67
C ASP A 20 8.89 20.56 -45.91
N GLU A 21 9.08 21.88 -45.93
CA GLU A 21 8.87 22.72 -47.12
C GLU A 21 9.88 22.40 -48.23
N LEU A 22 11.18 22.34 -47.92
CA LEU A 22 12.22 22.00 -48.90
C LEU A 22 12.04 20.58 -49.47
N SER A 23 11.57 19.63 -48.66
CA SER A 23 11.25 18.28 -49.15
C SER A 23 10.14 18.30 -50.20
N ARG A 24 9.07 19.08 -49.97
CA ARG A 24 8.00 19.25 -50.96
C ARG A 24 8.53 19.86 -52.26
N GLN A 25 9.39 20.87 -52.17
CA GLN A 25 9.98 21.53 -53.35
C GLN A 25 10.92 20.61 -54.14
N VAL A 26 11.69 19.75 -53.48
CA VAL A 26 12.52 18.73 -54.14
C VAL A 26 11.64 17.76 -54.94
N TRP A 27 10.58 17.22 -54.34
CA TRP A 27 9.70 16.27 -55.01
C TRP A 27 8.85 16.90 -56.11
N GLN A 28 8.43 18.16 -55.95
CA GLN A 28 7.78 18.93 -57.02
C GLN A 28 8.72 19.21 -58.18
N GLY A 29 9.98 19.56 -57.91
CA GLY A 29 11.01 19.77 -58.93
C GLY A 29 11.34 18.50 -59.71
N HIS A 30 11.35 17.35 -59.04
CA HIS A 30 11.52 16.06 -59.69
C HIS A 30 10.30 15.68 -60.55
N GLY A 31 9.08 15.79 -60.02
CA GLY A 31 7.85 15.54 -60.78
C GLY A 31 7.65 16.49 -61.98
N GLY A 32 8.21 17.69 -61.92
CA GLY A 32 8.23 18.65 -63.02
C GLY A 32 9.40 18.50 -64.01
N GLY A 33 10.25 17.48 -63.86
CA GLY A 33 11.41 17.22 -64.74
C GLY A 33 12.59 18.19 -64.57
N ALA A 34 12.57 19.05 -63.54
CA ALA A 34 13.66 19.99 -63.23
C ALA A 34 14.83 19.33 -62.48
N LEU A 35 14.62 18.10 -61.97
CA LEU A 35 15.64 17.26 -61.33
C LEU A 35 15.58 15.86 -61.92
N ASP A 36 16.74 15.33 -62.32
CA ASP A 36 16.90 13.91 -62.62
C ASP A 36 16.86 13.07 -61.33
N ASP A 37 16.67 11.75 -61.47
CA ASP A 37 16.57 10.81 -60.34
C ASP A 37 17.82 10.85 -59.44
N VAL A 38 19.00 11.04 -60.01
CA VAL A 38 20.29 11.05 -59.31
C VAL A 38 20.41 12.31 -58.45
N GLN A 39 20.00 13.46 -59.00
CA GLN A 39 19.96 14.75 -58.32
C GLN A 39 18.90 14.78 -57.23
N ALA A 40 17.72 14.18 -57.48
CA ALA A 40 16.66 14.04 -56.48
C ALA A 40 17.14 13.18 -55.30
N GLN A 41 17.78 12.05 -55.57
CA GLN A 41 18.36 11.18 -54.55
C GLN A 41 19.44 11.90 -53.72
N ALA A 42 20.36 12.60 -54.37
CA ALA A 42 21.42 13.36 -53.67
C ALA A 42 20.86 14.47 -52.77
N LEU A 43 19.78 15.14 -53.18
CA LEU A 43 19.11 16.15 -52.35
C LEU A 43 18.33 15.50 -51.18
N ALA A 44 17.71 14.34 -51.39
CA ALA A 44 17.02 13.60 -50.34
C ALA A 44 17.99 13.14 -49.23
N GLU A 45 19.15 12.61 -49.60
CA GLU A 45 20.19 12.20 -48.65
C GLU A 45 20.72 13.38 -47.83
N ARG A 46 20.97 14.52 -48.49
CA ARG A 46 21.35 15.76 -47.79
C ARG A 46 20.28 16.24 -46.84
N LEU A 47 19.01 16.20 -47.25
CA LEU A 47 17.87 16.60 -46.42
C LEU A 47 17.75 15.69 -45.19
N HIS A 48 17.93 14.38 -45.36
CA HIS A 48 17.95 13.43 -44.25
C HIS A 48 19.11 13.70 -43.28
N ALA A 49 20.32 13.91 -43.78
CA ALA A 49 21.49 14.23 -42.95
C ALA A 49 21.27 15.52 -42.14
N ARG A 50 20.76 16.58 -42.78
CA ARG A 50 20.48 17.85 -42.13
C ARG A 50 19.35 17.74 -41.10
N ARG A 51 18.27 17.02 -41.41
CA ARG A 51 17.14 16.79 -40.50
C ARG A 51 17.58 16.04 -39.25
N SER A 52 18.48 15.06 -39.38
CA SER A 52 19.06 14.34 -38.25
C SER A 52 19.90 15.25 -37.37
N ALA A 53 20.77 16.08 -37.94
CA ALA A 53 21.58 17.05 -37.19
C ALA A 53 20.73 18.05 -36.39
N ILE A 54 19.62 18.55 -36.97
CA ILE A 54 18.68 19.42 -36.27
C ILE A 54 18.00 18.67 -35.11
N ARG A 55 17.61 17.40 -35.31
CA ARG A 55 16.97 16.58 -34.26
C ARG A 55 17.90 16.26 -33.09
N GLU A 56 19.18 15.99 -33.36
CA GLU A 56 20.19 15.75 -32.32
C GLU A 56 20.41 16.98 -31.42
N GLY A 57 20.22 18.19 -31.97
CA GLY A 57 20.29 19.44 -31.20
C GLY A 57 19.03 19.76 -30.36
N ILE A 58 17.92 19.03 -30.55
CA ILE A 58 16.69 19.27 -29.79
C ILE A 58 16.76 18.51 -28.46
N VAL A 59 17.17 19.21 -27.41
CA VAL A 59 17.04 18.71 -26.03
C VAL A 59 15.56 18.79 -25.62
N PRO A 60 14.91 17.68 -25.25
CA PRO A 60 13.51 17.73 -24.81
C PRO A 60 13.42 18.51 -23.51
N VAL A 61 12.82 19.70 -23.57
CA VAL A 61 12.45 20.48 -22.38
C VAL A 61 11.12 19.91 -21.86
N GLY A 62 11.16 19.06 -20.83
CA GLY A 62 9.95 18.47 -20.28
C GLY A 62 10.15 17.17 -19.50
N ILE A 63 9.05 16.40 -19.36
CA ILE A 63 9.03 15.12 -18.64
C ILE A 63 9.96 14.13 -19.36
N PRO A 64 10.92 13.49 -18.65
CA PRO A 64 11.81 12.51 -19.26
C PRO A 64 11.03 11.41 -19.97
N ALA A 65 11.51 11.01 -21.15
CA ALA A 65 10.90 9.93 -21.92
C ALA A 65 10.68 8.68 -21.04
N GLY A 66 9.45 8.17 -21.00
CA GLY A 66 9.07 7.00 -20.20
C GLY A 66 8.52 7.30 -18.80
N ARG A 67 8.39 8.57 -18.37
CA ARG A 67 7.71 8.93 -17.12
C ARG A 67 6.39 9.65 -17.40
N VAL A 68 5.36 9.31 -16.61
CA VAL A 68 4.02 9.95 -16.70
C VAL A 68 4.00 11.29 -15.94
N SER A 69 4.90 11.47 -14.97
CA SER A 69 5.00 12.70 -14.17
C SER A 69 6.44 13.08 -13.89
N LEU A 70 6.68 14.39 -13.76
CA LEU A 70 7.94 14.95 -13.26
C LEU A 70 8.22 14.53 -11.81
N PHE A 71 7.18 14.38 -11.00
CA PHE A 71 7.30 13.99 -9.59
C PHE A 71 7.54 12.49 -9.41
N PRO A 72 8.38 12.08 -8.44
CA PRO A 72 8.53 10.68 -8.07
C PRO A 72 7.20 10.05 -7.64
N PRO A 73 7.00 8.74 -7.89
CA PRO A 73 5.82 8.04 -7.40
C PRO A 73 5.76 8.09 -5.88
N ARG A 74 4.57 8.34 -5.33
CA ARG A 74 4.35 8.39 -3.88
C ARG A 74 4.69 7.03 -3.27
N ARG A 75 5.62 7.00 -2.31
CA ARG A 75 5.93 5.79 -1.54
C ARG A 75 4.76 5.49 -0.60
N SER A 76 4.28 4.25 -0.60
CA SER A 76 3.28 3.81 0.39
C SER A 76 3.92 3.83 1.78
N VAL A 77 3.33 4.58 2.72
CA VAL A 77 3.77 4.57 4.12
C VAL A 77 3.57 3.17 4.69
N ALA A 78 4.67 2.54 5.11
CA ALA A 78 4.66 1.23 5.75
C ALA A 78 4.87 1.40 7.26
N SER A 79 4.26 0.51 8.06
CA SER A 79 4.57 0.43 9.49
C SER A 79 6.06 0.08 9.68
N PRO A 80 6.77 0.72 10.64
CA PRO A 80 8.16 0.41 10.94
C PRO A 80 8.39 -1.09 11.20
N ASP A 81 7.48 -1.72 11.96
CA ASP A 81 7.45 -3.17 12.16
C ASP A 81 6.11 -3.77 11.69
N LYS A 82 6.16 -4.44 10.52
CA LYS A 82 5.01 -5.13 9.93
C LYS A 82 4.68 -6.43 10.64
N ALA A 83 5.67 -7.12 11.20
CA ALA A 83 5.46 -8.42 11.85
C ALA A 83 4.68 -8.22 13.15
N ALA A 84 5.17 -7.33 14.03
CA ALA A 84 4.47 -7.01 15.27
C ALA A 84 3.07 -6.47 15.04
N SER A 85 2.87 -5.65 14.00
CA SER A 85 1.54 -5.13 13.64
C SER A 85 0.58 -6.22 13.19
N ARG A 86 1.07 -7.24 12.45
CA ARG A 86 0.25 -8.39 12.03
C ARG A 86 -0.10 -9.29 13.20
N ASP A 87 0.85 -9.56 14.08
CA ASP A 87 0.63 -10.45 15.22
C ASP A 87 -0.33 -9.82 16.22
N ARG A 88 -0.19 -8.52 16.51
CA ARG A 88 -1.15 -7.76 17.32
C ARG A 88 -2.56 -7.84 16.75
N ARG A 89 -2.73 -7.62 15.45
CA ARG A 89 -4.04 -7.71 14.77
C ARG A 89 -4.67 -9.09 14.92
N ARG A 90 -3.87 -10.16 14.77
CA ARG A 90 -4.32 -11.55 14.94
C ARG A 90 -4.74 -11.81 16.37
N LEU A 91 -3.93 -11.41 17.35
CA LEU A 91 -4.24 -11.56 18.78
C LEU A 91 -5.53 -10.84 19.16
N LEU A 92 -5.70 -9.59 18.72
CA LEU A 92 -6.92 -8.80 18.98
C LEU A 92 -8.16 -9.47 18.37
N ALA A 93 -8.07 -9.97 17.14
CA ALA A 93 -9.19 -10.66 16.49
C ALA A 93 -9.54 -11.99 17.19
N CYS A 94 -8.53 -12.79 17.58
CA CYS A 94 -8.74 -14.06 18.28
C CYS A 94 -9.27 -13.89 19.71
N SER A 95 -9.16 -12.70 20.31
CA SER A 95 -9.65 -12.42 21.67
C SER A 95 -11.18 -12.43 21.82
N GLY A 96 -11.94 -12.61 20.72
CA GLY A 96 -13.40 -12.62 20.73
C GLY A 96 -14.00 -11.23 21.03
N PRO A 97 -13.81 -10.23 20.17
CA PRO A 97 -14.34 -8.87 20.39
C PRO A 97 -15.87 -8.77 20.42
N MET A 98 -16.57 -9.72 19.80
CA MET A 98 -18.01 -9.72 19.63
C MET A 98 -18.54 -11.15 19.49
N PRO A 99 -19.87 -11.36 19.58
CA PRO A 99 -20.47 -12.67 19.37
C PRO A 99 -20.01 -13.34 18.06
N PRO A 100 -19.82 -14.67 18.03
CA PRO A 100 -19.25 -15.36 16.88
C PRO A 100 -20.08 -15.20 15.59
N ALA A 101 -21.42 -15.13 15.71
CA ALA A 101 -22.30 -14.90 14.57
C ALA A 101 -22.07 -13.53 13.91
N LEU A 102 -21.85 -12.48 14.71
CA LEU A 102 -21.49 -11.17 14.21
C LEU A 102 -20.04 -11.14 13.70
N ALA A 103 -19.13 -11.79 14.42
CA ALA A 103 -17.72 -11.79 14.08
C ALA A 103 -17.44 -12.41 12.70
N ALA A 104 -18.22 -13.42 12.29
CA ALA A 104 -18.09 -14.08 11.00
C ALA A 104 -18.27 -13.14 9.79
N ARG A 105 -18.91 -11.98 9.98
CA ARG A 105 -19.13 -10.97 8.93
C ARG A 105 -17.90 -10.10 8.67
N PHE A 106 -16.90 -10.14 9.56
CA PHE A 106 -15.77 -9.25 9.54
C PHE A 106 -14.45 -9.99 9.30
N THR A 107 -13.55 -9.34 8.57
CA THR A 107 -12.16 -9.81 8.41
C THR A 107 -11.38 -9.64 9.70
N THR A 108 -10.25 -10.36 9.83
CA THR A 108 -9.35 -10.24 11.00
C THR A 108 -8.91 -8.82 11.29
N GLY A 109 -8.69 -7.99 10.26
CA GLY A 109 -8.33 -6.58 10.44
C GLY A 109 -9.48 -5.73 10.96
N GLN A 110 -10.69 -5.96 10.47
CA GLN A 110 -11.89 -5.28 10.95
C GLN A 110 -12.20 -5.69 12.39
N LEU A 111 -12.10 -6.98 12.73
CA LEU A 111 -12.27 -7.48 14.10
C LEU A 111 -11.28 -6.85 15.08
N ALA A 112 -10.02 -6.68 14.68
CA ALA A 112 -9.04 -5.98 15.51
C ALA A 112 -9.43 -4.51 15.77
N VAL A 113 -9.98 -3.81 14.78
CA VAL A 113 -10.49 -2.43 14.93
C VAL A 113 -11.68 -2.40 15.88
N LEU A 114 -12.66 -3.27 15.67
CA LEU A 114 -13.86 -3.35 16.50
C LEU A 114 -13.53 -3.78 17.93
N ARG A 115 -12.46 -4.56 18.15
CA ARG A 115 -11.94 -4.86 19.49
C ARG A 115 -11.52 -3.61 20.23
N ILE A 116 -10.72 -2.76 19.60
CA ILE A 116 -10.24 -1.51 20.22
C ILE A 116 -11.42 -0.58 20.55
N VAL A 117 -12.40 -0.48 19.65
CA VAL A 117 -13.63 0.29 19.89
C VAL A 117 -14.41 -0.28 21.07
N ALA A 118 -14.60 -1.61 21.12
CA ALA A 118 -15.29 -2.28 22.21
C ALA A 118 -14.60 -2.09 23.56
N ASP A 119 -13.26 -2.21 23.62
CA ASP A 119 -12.50 -2.00 24.86
C ASP A 119 -12.63 -0.54 25.35
N GLU A 120 -12.60 0.46 24.45
CA GLU A 120 -12.82 1.86 24.84
C GLU A 120 -14.26 2.14 25.30
N VAL A 121 -15.26 1.60 24.60
CA VAL A 121 -16.67 1.73 24.98
C VAL A 121 -16.93 1.04 26.32
N ALA A 122 -16.31 -0.12 26.58
CA ALA A 122 -16.42 -0.79 27.87
C ALA A 122 -15.79 0.03 29.01
N ALA A 123 -14.70 0.76 28.74
CA ALA A 123 -14.01 1.56 29.74
C ALA A 123 -14.67 2.93 30.00
N LYS A 124 -15.17 3.60 28.95
CA LYS A 124 -15.62 5.01 29.00
C LYS A 124 -17.09 5.22 28.62
N GLY A 125 -17.79 4.16 28.20
CA GLY A 125 -19.15 4.22 27.66
C GLY A 125 -19.26 4.69 26.21
N VAL A 126 -18.26 5.41 25.70
CA VAL A 126 -18.18 5.88 24.31
C VAL A 126 -16.73 5.83 23.81
N CYS A 127 -16.52 5.53 22.53
CA CYS A 127 -15.20 5.62 21.93
C CYS A 127 -15.02 7.03 21.33
N GLY A 128 -14.20 7.85 21.99
CA GLY A 128 -13.78 9.17 21.52
C GLY A 128 -12.37 9.19 20.91
N LEU A 129 -11.83 8.05 20.50
CA LEU A 129 -10.50 7.96 19.89
C LEU A 129 -10.52 8.42 18.44
N CYS A 130 -9.46 9.10 18.02
CA CYS A 130 -9.30 9.45 16.62
C CYS A 130 -9.05 8.17 15.80
N VAL A 131 -9.48 8.19 14.55
CA VAL A 131 -9.34 7.02 13.65
C VAL A 131 -7.89 6.56 13.54
N ASP A 132 -6.95 7.50 13.57
CA ASP A 132 -5.52 7.19 13.52
C ASP A 132 -5.03 6.47 14.79
N ALA A 133 -5.52 6.86 15.97
CA ALA A 133 -5.23 6.15 17.22
C ALA A 133 -5.83 4.74 17.22
N ILE A 134 -7.06 4.58 16.71
CA ILE A 134 -7.69 3.26 16.55
C ILE A 134 -6.85 2.40 15.60
N ALA A 135 -6.45 2.94 14.45
CA ALA A 135 -5.67 2.23 13.45
C ALA A 135 -4.29 1.80 13.98
N ALA A 136 -3.60 2.69 14.69
CA ALA A 136 -2.30 2.40 15.31
C ALA A 136 -2.41 1.27 16.34
N ARG A 137 -3.42 1.33 17.23
CA ARG A 137 -3.66 0.30 18.25
C ARG A 137 -4.06 -1.05 17.65
N ALA A 138 -4.91 -1.05 16.62
CA ALA A 138 -5.33 -2.27 15.93
C ALA A 138 -4.26 -2.83 14.96
N GLY A 139 -3.19 -2.07 14.66
CA GLY A 139 -2.15 -2.48 13.72
C GLY A 139 -2.64 -2.53 12.28
N VAL A 140 -3.50 -1.59 11.87
CA VAL A 140 -4.09 -1.50 10.52
C VAL A 140 -3.86 -0.12 9.90
N CYS A 141 -4.12 0.02 8.59
CA CYS A 141 -4.10 1.34 7.96
C CYS A 141 -5.38 2.13 8.27
N ARG A 142 -5.29 3.46 8.24
CA ARG A 142 -6.43 4.37 8.48
C ARG A 142 -7.65 4.02 7.64
N ARG A 143 -7.48 3.75 6.34
CA ARG A 143 -8.57 3.41 5.42
C ARG A 143 -9.31 2.14 5.85
N LEU A 144 -8.59 1.13 6.34
CA LEU A 144 -9.19 -0.10 6.85
C LEU A 144 -10.00 0.16 8.12
N ALA A 145 -9.49 0.99 9.05
CA ALA A 145 -10.23 1.38 10.24
C ALA A 145 -11.53 2.14 9.89
N GLN A 146 -11.46 3.09 8.95
CA GLN A 146 -12.65 3.80 8.45
C GLN A 146 -13.66 2.84 7.82
N GLY A 147 -13.21 1.94 6.95
CA GLY A 147 -14.05 0.94 6.31
C GLY A 147 -14.71 -0.02 7.30
N ALA A 148 -13.97 -0.45 8.34
CA ALA A 148 -14.51 -1.29 9.39
C ALA A 148 -15.63 -0.61 10.18
N ILE A 149 -15.42 0.67 10.56
CA ILE A 149 -16.41 1.46 11.29
C ILE A 149 -17.65 1.67 10.42
N ARG A 150 -17.50 2.07 9.16
CA ARG A 150 -18.61 2.25 8.22
C ARG A 150 -19.38 0.95 7.95
N LEU A 151 -18.68 -0.18 7.84
CA LEU A 151 -19.33 -1.48 7.66
C LEU A 151 -20.15 -1.85 8.89
N ALA A 152 -19.60 -1.68 10.09
CA ALA A 152 -20.31 -1.94 11.34
C ALA A 152 -21.48 -0.96 11.57
N GLU A 153 -21.39 0.29 11.10
CA GLU A 153 -22.48 1.25 11.07
C GLU A 153 -23.58 0.81 10.10
N GLY A 154 -23.23 0.40 8.88
CA GLY A 154 -24.17 -0.14 7.90
C GLY A 154 -24.86 -1.43 8.37
N ASP A 155 -24.17 -2.24 9.17
CA ASP A 155 -24.72 -3.42 9.82
C ASP A 155 -25.60 -3.09 11.06
N GLY A 156 -25.74 -1.81 11.43
CA GLY A 156 -26.53 -1.36 12.57
C GLY A 156 -25.92 -1.70 13.94
N LEU A 157 -24.63 -2.05 14.00
CA LEU A 157 -23.96 -2.44 15.23
C LEU A 157 -23.54 -1.24 16.09
N LEU A 158 -23.19 -0.14 15.44
CA LEU A 158 -22.72 1.10 16.06
C LEU A 158 -23.27 2.34 15.33
N THR A 159 -23.23 3.48 16.00
CA THR A 159 -23.44 4.81 15.39
C THR A 159 -22.21 5.68 15.53
N VAL A 160 -22.00 6.53 14.54
CA VAL A 160 -20.95 7.54 14.53
C VAL A 160 -21.57 8.92 14.64
N GLU A 161 -21.38 9.58 15.79
CA GLU A 161 -21.75 10.98 15.97
C GLU A 161 -20.60 11.85 15.46
N GLU A 162 -20.86 12.57 14.36
CA GLU A 162 -19.88 13.49 13.79
C GLU A 162 -19.89 14.83 14.54
N ARG A 163 -18.72 15.30 14.98
CA ARG A 163 -18.57 16.56 15.74
C ARG A 163 -17.81 17.61 14.92
N ARG A 164 -18.44 18.06 13.84
CA ARG A 164 -17.91 19.19 13.03
C ARG A 164 -18.11 20.50 13.79
N HIS A 165 -17.09 21.34 13.76
CA HIS A 165 -17.17 22.70 14.29
C HIS A 165 -16.83 23.68 13.17
N GLU A 166 -17.69 24.65 12.92
CA GLU A 166 -17.44 25.69 11.93
C GLU A 166 -16.31 26.61 12.42
N GLY A 167 -15.35 26.92 11.53
CA GLY A 167 -14.20 27.79 11.85
C GLY A 167 -13.14 27.20 12.80
N ARG A 168 -13.27 25.94 13.24
CA ARG A 168 -12.26 25.25 14.08
C ARG A 168 -12.00 23.83 13.56
N ARG A 169 -10.93 23.18 14.06
CA ARG A 169 -10.70 21.76 13.77
C ARG A 169 -11.86 20.93 14.31
N SER A 170 -12.42 20.07 13.46
CA SER A 170 -13.46 19.12 13.86
C SER A 170 -12.96 18.26 15.02
N SER A 171 -13.81 18.09 16.02
CA SER A 171 -13.54 17.19 17.13
C SER A 171 -13.58 15.75 16.65
N THR A 172 -12.95 14.86 17.40
CA THR A 172 -12.98 13.43 17.09
C THR A 172 -14.42 12.90 17.09
N ASN A 173 -14.76 12.12 16.07
CA ASN A 173 -16.06 11.45 15.98
C ASN A 173 -16.27 10.52 17.18
N LEU A 174 -17.47 10.55 17.76
CA LEU A 174 -17.83 9.69 18.86
C LEU A 174 -18.50 8.43 18.32
N VAL A 175 -18.02 7.26 18.73
CA VAL A 175 -18.60 5.98 18.33
C VAL A 175 -19.30 5.33 19.51
N ARG A 176 -20.58 4.99 19.32
CA ARG A 176 -21.42 4.29 20.32
C ARG A 176 -21.87 2.95 19.77
N VAL A 177 -21.80 1.90 20.58
CA VAL A 177 -22.30 0.58 20.21
C VAL A 177 -23.79 0.50 20.54
N ILE A 178 -24.64 0.25 19.54
CA ILE A 178 -26.11 0.17 19.70
C ILE A 178 -26.58 -1.28 19.85
N SER A 179 -25.92 -2.22 19.18
CA SER A 179 -26.33 -3.63 19.20
C SER A 179 -26.38 -4.17 20.63
N ARG A 180 -27.58 -4.59 21.07
CA ARG A 180 -27.81 -5.17 22.40
C ARG A 180 -27.02 -6.45 22.60
N GLU A 181 -26.95 -7.28 21.56
CA GLU A 181 -26.19 -8.54 21.57
C GLU A 181 -24.70 -8.27 21.81
N TRP A 182 -24.14 -7.28 21.11
CA TRP A 182 -22.74 -6.91 21.27
C TRP A 182 -22.47 -6.25 22.63
N GLN A 183 -23.37 -5.38 23.12
CA GLN A 183 -23.28 -4.83 24.47
C GLN A 183 -23.32 -5.92 25.54
N ALA A 184 -24.24 -6.89 25.43
CA ALA A 184 -24.32 -8.01 26.36
C ALA A 184 -23.04 -8.87 26.33
N TRP A 185 -22.46 -9.07 25.15
CA TRP A 185 -21.15 -9.73 25.00
C TRP A 185 -20.05 -8.98 25.75
N MET A 186 -19.94 -7.66 25.55
CA MET A 186 -18.93 -6.83 26.24
C MET A 186 -19.08 -6.91 27.76
N ARG A 187 -20.31 -6.90 28.30
CA ARG A 187 -20.54 -7.05 29.75
C ARG A 187 -20.07 -8.42 30.28
N ARG A 188 -20.30 -9.50 29.53
CA ARG A 188 -19.83 -10.86 29.90
C ARG A 188 -18.31 -10.94 29.92
N VAL A 189 -17.65 -10.43 28.87
CA VAL A 189 -16.18 -10.42 28.77
C VAL A 189 -15.56 -9.49 29.83
N GLY A 190 -16.20 -8.35 30.12
CA GLY A 190 -15.76 -7.41 31.16
C GLY A 190 -15.81 -8.01 32.58
N ARG A 191 -16.83 -8.82 32.89
CA ARG A 191 -16.92 -9.55 34.18
C ARG A 191 -15.78 -10.55 34.36
N ALA A 192 -15.36 -11.23 33.30
CA ALA A 192 -14.20 -12.14 33.34
C ALA A 192 -12.87 -11.40 33.56
N LYS A 193 -12.74 -10.14 33.14
CA LYS A 193 -11.57 -9.29 33.44
C LYS A 193 -11.57 -8.77 34.89
N ALA A 194 -12.74 -8.43 35.44
CA ALA A 194 -12.85 -7.86 36.79
C ALA A 194 -12.81 -8.92 37.91
N GLY A 195 -13.22 -10.15 37.64
CA GLY A 195 -13.31 -11.23 38.64
C GLY A 195 -12.00 -12.00 38.90
N GLY A 196 -10.89 -11.60 38.28
CA GLY A 196 -9.67 -12.40 38.26
C GLY A 196 -9.86 -13.66 37.40
N ILE A 197 -8.91 -13.93 36.50
CA ILE A 197 -8.80 -15.25 35.86
C ILE A 197 -8.17 -16.17 36.90
N GLY A 198 -8.90 -16.42 37.99
CA GLY A 198 -8.54 -17.43 38.95
C GLY A 198 -8.84 -18.77 38.31
N CYS A 199 -7.81 -19.46 37.82
CA CYS A 199 -7.84 -20.90 37.95
C CYS A 199 -8.14 -21.16 39.43
N LYS A 200 -9.26 -21.83 39.76
CA LYS A 200 -9.45 -22.25 41.15
C LYS A 200 -8.19 -23.04 41.50
N GLU A 201 -7.47 -22.65 42.55
CA GLU A 201 -6.37 -23.45 43.07
C GLU A 201 -6.99 -24.74 43.62
N ILE A 202 -7.18 -25.73 42.75
CA ILE A 202 -7.51 -27.07 43.17
C ILE A 202 -6.20 -27.64 43.70
N HIS A 203 -6.01 -27.61 45.01
CA HIS A 203 -4.86 -28.25 45.63
C HIS A 203 -4.92 -29.75 45.28
N PRO A 204 -3.83 -30.42 44.88
CA PRO A 204 -3.83 -31.82 44.44
C PRO A 204 -4.44 -32.84 45.43
N THR A 205 -4.69 -32.42 46.67
CA THR A 205 -5.17 -33.25 47.78
C THR A 205 -6.67 -33.09 48.06
N ASP A 206 -7.36 -32.12 47.43
CA ASP A 206 -8.77 -31.87 47.70
C ASP A 206 -9.68 -32.70 46.77
N SER A 207 -9.69 -34.03 47.00
CA SER A 207 -10.45 -35.01 46.22
C SER A 207 -11.93 -35.11 46.60
N ARG A 208 -12.44 -34.20 47.44
CA ARG A 208 -13.79 -34.32 48.05
C ARG A 208 -14.96 -33.98 47.12
N VAL A 209 -14.72 -33.60 45.86
CA VAL A 209 -15.81 -33.24 44.91
C VAL A 209 -15.74 -34.06 43.61
N LEU A 210 -15.20 -35.27 43.66
CA LEU A 210 -15.26 -36.22 42.54
C LEU A 210 -16.15 -37.42 42.89
N THR A 211 -17.43 -37.17 43.16
CA THR A 211 -18.46 -38.20 43.08
C THR A 211 -19.17 -38.17 41.72
N SER A 212 -18.71 -39.12 40.90
CA SER A 212 -19.45 -39.93 39.94
C SER A 212 -20.02 -39.30 38.66
N GLY A 213 -19.39 -39.68 37.55
CA GLY A 213 -19.92 -39.59 36.20
C GLY A 213 -18.89 -40.08 35.18
N LYS A 214 -18.67 -41.40 35.12
CA LYS A 214 -17.74 -42.08 34.20
C LYS A 214 -17.80 -41.55 32.77
N THR A 215 -16.65 -41.26 32.16
CA THR A 215 -16.31 -41.82 30.85
C THR A 215 -14.78 -41.92 30.74
N GLU A 216 -14.36 -43.13 30.39
CA GLU A 216 -13.03 -43.73 30.24
C GLU A 216 -11.85 -42.83 29.82
N ALA A 217 -10.67 -43.24 30.31
CA ALA A 217 -9.39 -42.72 29.92
C ALA A 217 -9.07 -43.05 28.45
N SER A 218 -8.70 -42.02 27.68
CA SER A 218 -8.08 -42.15 26.38
C SER A 218 -6.76 -41.38 26.38
N ASP A 219 -5.72 -42.13 26.71
CA ASP A 219 -4.43 -42.17 26.02
C ASP A 219 -3.58 -40.89 25.87
N THR A 220 -2.35 -41.03 26.36
CA THR A 220 -1.14 -40.24 26.13
C THR A 220 -1.26 -38.95 25.31
N LEU A 221 -1.10 -37.82 26.01
CA LEU A 221 -0.92 -36.50 25.41
C LEU A 221 0.37 -36.51 24.55
N ARG A 222 0.25 -36.80 23.25
CA ARG A 222 1.33 -36.60 22.28
C ARG A 222 1.73 -35.14 22.32
N LYS A 223 2.94 -34.89 22.82
CA LYS A 223 3.63 -33.59 22.79
C LYS A 223 3.49 -33.02 21.38
N LEU A 224 2.87 -31.84 21.23
CA LEU A 224 2.76 -31.16 19.94
C LEU A 224 4.17 -31.03 19.32
N PRO A 225 4.34 -31.33 18.03
CA PRO A 225 5.65 -31.21 17.40
C PRO A 225 6.13 -29.76 17.49
N THR A 226 7.33 -29.58 18.03
CA THR A 226 8.06 -28.31 18.01
C THR A 226 8.11 -27.82 16.57
N ARG A 227 7.67 -26.58 16.35
CA ARG A 227 7.69 -25.92 15.03
C ARG A 227 9.09 -26.01 14.44
N GLN A 228 9.29 -26.87 13.44
CA GLN A 228 10.50 -26.85 12.63
C GLN A 228 10.49 -25.55 11.84
N GLY A 229 11.24 -24.55 12.31
CA GLY A 229 11.58 -23.41 11.48
C GLY A 229 12.31 -23.94 10.26
N ARG A 230 11.82 -23.63 9.05
CA ARG A 230 12.62 -23.77 7.83
C ARG A 230 13.91 -22.99 8.06
N SER A 231 15.01 -23.70 8.24
CA SER A 231 16.35 -23.17 8.02
C SER A 231 16.42 -22.76 6.56
N HIS A 232 16.24 -21.47 6.29
CA HIS A 232 16.70 -20.92 5.02
C HIS A 232 18.21 -21.09 4.99
N GLY A 233 18.67 -22.00 4.15
CA GLY A 233 20.08 -22.21 3.88
C GLY A 233 20.74 -20.87 3.56
N SER A 234 21.68 -20.48 4.40
CA SER A 234 22.63 -19.41 4.15
C SER A 234 23.57 -19.89 3.04
N GLY A 235 23.15 -19.73 1.79
CA GLY A 235 24.08 -19.74 0.66
C GLY A 235 24.99 -18.53 0.83
N SER A 236 26.28 -18.78 1.04
CA SER A 236 27.31 -17.76 1.06
C SER A 236 27.31 -17.01 -0.28
N ARG A 237 26.76 -15.80 -0.29
CA ARG A 237 27.13 -14.80 -1.29
C ARG A 237 28.40 -14.14 -0.77
N GLY A 238 29.50 -14.39 -1.46
CA GLY A 238 30.81 -13.82 -1.15
C GLY A 238 30.77 -12.28 -1.04
N PRO A 239 31.73 -11.68 -0.32
CA PRO A 239 31.76 -10.25 -0.11
C PRO A 239 31.92 -9.53 -1.45
N PHE A 240 30.97 -8.65 -1.73
CA PHE A 240 31.04 -7.66 -2.80
C PHE A 240 32.30 -6.81 -2.55
N ARG A 241 33.31 -6.93 -3.43
CA ARG A 241 34.49 -6.07 -3.40
C ARG A 241 34.04 -4.62 -3.54
N VAL A 242 34.28 -3.83 -2.50
CA VAL A 242 34.27 -2.37 -2.59
C VAL A 242 35.49 -2.00 -3.44
N ALA A 243 35.25 -1.46 -4.63
CA ALA A 243 36.30 -0.85 -5.42
C ALA A 243 36.75 0.42 -4.69
N ASP A 244 37.94 0.32 -4.11
CA ASP A 244 38.70 1.42 -3.54
C ASP A 244 38.96 2.45 -4.65
N ARG A 245 38.36 3.64 -4.54
CA ARG A 245 38.72 4.78 -5.37
C ARG A 245 39.78 5.56 -4.62
N SER A 246 41.02 5.20 -4.91
CA SER A 246 42.22 5.95 -4.59
C SER A 246 42.08 7.37 -5.18
N SER A 247 41.90 8.36 -4.32
CA SER A 247 41.99 9.78 -4.70
C SER A 247 43.46 10.16 -4.74
N ALA A 248 44.03 10.21 -5.95
CA ALA A 248 45.33 10.81 -6.23
C ALA A 248 45.12 12.14 -6.97
N MET A 249 45.54 13.24 -6.35
CA MET A 249 45.82 14.57 -6.91
C MET A 249 46.68 15.26 -5.85
N ARG A 250 47.99 15.50 -6.05
CA ARG A 250 48.61 16.57 -6.88
C ARG A 250 47.96 17.93 -6.67
#